data_AF-A0AAX2DNF2-F1
#
_entry.id   AF-A0AAX2DNF2-F1
#
_cell.length_a   1.000
_cell.length_b   1.000
_cell.length_c   1.000
_cell.angle_alpha   90.00
_cell.angle_beta   90.00
_cell.angle_gamma   90.00
#
_symmetry.space_group_name_H-M   'P 1'
#
loop_
_entity.id
_entity.type
_entity.pdbx_description
1 polymer ?
#
loop_
_entity_poly.entity_id
_entity_poly.type
_entity_poly.pdbx_seq_one_letter_code
_entity_poly.pdbx_strand_id
1 'polypeptide(L)'
;MDGITSLSGATQDTNNAVTSSVSKTLGKDDFMKLFLTSLQYQDPSSPLDTNEMMSQMAQLSLMEQVANMTTAVDKLSEQAQNSALQSAVNFIGKDIKGVSLNGEVISGQVESVQQTTNGVMLKLKEQDSLVPLTYVTEIN
;
A
#
# COMPACT_ATOMS: atom_id res chain seq x y z
N MET A 1 -48.54 -28.36 13.63
CA MET A 1 -48.42 -26.89 13.70
C MET A 1 -47.22 -26.61 14.59
N ASP A 2 -46.04 -26.56 13.98
CA ASP A 2 -45.39 -25.36 13.43
C ASP A 2 -44.60 -24.65 14.55
N GLY A 3 -43.28 -24.50 14.49
CA GLY A 3 -42.41 -24.59 13.35
C GLY A 3 -40.94 -24.76 13.74
N ILE A 4 -40.24 -25.30 12.75
CA ILE A 4 -38.81 -25.30 12.52
C ILE A 4 -38.12 -23.97 12.88
N THR A 5 -37.03 -24.06 13.64
CA THR A 5 -35.91 -23.13 13.52
C THR A 5 -34.67 -23.93 13.19
N SER A 6 -34.43 -24.05 11.89
CA SER A 6 -33.15 -24.47 11.31
C SER A 6 -32.10 -23.43 11.65
N LEU A 7 -31.05 -23.82 12.36
CA LEU A 7 -29.75 -23.17 12.25
C LEU A 7 -28.72 -24.24 11.85
N SER A 8 -28.74 -24.54 10.54
CA SER A 8 -27.59 -25.09 9.84
C SER A 8 -26.52 -23.99 9.77
N GLY A 9 -25.35 -24.28 10.31
CA GLY A 9 -24.21 -23.36 10.37
C GLY A 9 -22.93 -24.11 10.67
N ALA A 10 -22.54 -24.96 9.71
CA ALA A 10 -21.31 -25.71 9.55
C ALA A 10 -20.15 -25.39 10.52
N THR A 11 -19.70 -26.44 11.20
CA THR A 11 -18.29 -26.67 11.52
C THR A 11 -17.46 -26.50 10.25
N GLN A 12 -16.65 -25.45 10.16
CA GLN A 12 -15.62 -25.32 9.13
C GLN A 12 -14.27 -25.13 9.80
N ASP A 13 -13.71 -26.28 10.18
CA ASP A 13 -12.27 -26.50 10.15
C ASP A 13 -11.81 -26.30 8.70
N THR A 14 -11.32 -25.11 8.40
CA THR A 14 -10.46 -24.86 7.24
C THR A 14 -9.13 -24.37 7.78
N ASN A 15 -8.29 -25.35 8.08
CA ASN A 15 -6.92 -25.36 7.60
C ASN A 15 -6.73 -24.49 6.34
N ASN A 16 -5.54 -23.88 6.27
CA ASN A 16 -4.87 -23.48 5.05
C ASN A 16 -5.09 -22.05 4.54
N ALA A 17 -4.52 -21.09 5.28
CA ALA A 17 -3.71 -20.05 4.64
C ALA A 17 -2.68 -19.53 5.64
N VAL A 18 -1.69 -20.37 5.97
CA VAL A 18 -0.34 -19.82 6.11
C VAL A 18 -0.10 -19.14 4.78
N THR A 19 -0.26 -17.83 4.72
CA THR A 19 0.27 -17.02 3.63
C THR A 19 1.77 -17.18 3.73
N SER A 20 2.26 -18.29 3.16
CA SER A 20 3.65 -18.53 2.86
C SER A 20 4.03 -17.48 1.83
N SER A 21 4.32 -16.26 2.31
CA SER A 21 5.13 -15.28 1.60
C SER A 21 6.59 -15.73 1.54
N VAL A 22 6.84 -17.03 1.46
CA VAL A 22 8.15 -17.69 1.48
C VAL A 22 8.47 -18.28 0.10
N SER A 23 7.55 -18.19 -0.87
CA SER A 23 7.70 -18.84 -2.18
C SER A 23 8.27 -17.96 -3.30
N LYS A 24 8.88 -16.80 -3.00
CA LYS A 24 9.49 -15.96 -4.05
C LYS A 24 10.96 -15.56 -3.86
N THR A 25 11.48 -15.68 -2.64
CA THR A 25 12.94 -15.53 -2.39
C THR A 25 13.74 -16.74 -2.86
N LEU A 26 13.09 -17.86 -3.21
CA LEU A 26 13.73 -19.14 -3.49
C LEU A 26 14.44 -19.22 -4.86
N GLY A 27 14.22 -18.28 -5.79
CA GLY A 27 14.86 -18.31 -7.12
C GLY A 27 16.29 -17.75 -7.17
N LYS A 28 16.60 -16.75 -6.35
CA LYS A 28 17.89 -16.03 -6.36
C LYS A 28 19.01 -16.86 -5.73
N ASP A 29 18.74 -17.50 -4.59
CA ASP A 29 19.74 -18.21 -3.79
C ASP A 29 20.13 -19.56 -4.43
N ASP A 30 19.17 -20.26 -5.02
CA ASP A 30 19.43 -21.50 -5.77
C ASP A 30 20.15 -21.22 -7.10
N PHE A 31 19.90 -20.04 -7.69
CA PHE A 31 20.65 -19.56 -8.85
C PHE A 31 22.08 -19.13 -8.52
N MET A 32 22.31 -18.41 -7.41
CA MET A 32 23.66 -18.05 -6.95
C MET A 32 24.50 -19.28 -6.59
N LYS A 33 23.87 -20.34 -6.07
CA LYS A 33 24.51 -21.65 -5.89
C LYS A 33 24.88 -22.28 -7.24
N LEU A 34 23.97 -22.30 -8.21
CA LEU A 34 24.27 -22.78 -9.57
C LEU A 34 25.38 -21.98 -10.26
N PHE A 35 25.45 -20.66 -10.05
CA PHE A 35 26.52 -19.79 -10.54
C PHE A 35 27.88 -20.12 -9.92
N LEU A 36 27.92 -20.35 -8.60
CA LEU A 36 29.14 -20.76 -7.92
C LEU A 36 29.58 -22.17 -8.35
N THR A 37 28.62 -23.08 -8.58
CA THR A 37 28.87 -24.44 -9.08
C THR A 37 29.42 -24.44 -10.50
N SER A 38 28.92 -23.59 -11.41
CA SER A 38 29.45 -23.50 -12.77
C SER A 38 30.85 -22.89 -12.80
N LEU A 39 31.15 -21.90 -11.96
CA LEU A 39 32.52 -21.38 -11.74
C LEU A 39 33.52 -22.45 -11.27
N GLN A 40 33.02 -23.48 -10.57
CA GLN A 40 33.83 -24.57 -10.02
C GLN A 40 33.99 -25.75 -11.00
N TYR A 41 33.20 -25.81 -12.08
CA TYR A 41 33.11 -26.95 -13.02
C TYR A 41 33.20 -26.59 -14.52
N GLN A 42 33.47 -25.35 -14.93
CA GLN A 42 33.52 -25.00 -16.37
C GLN A 42 34.76 -25.57 -17.07
N ASP A 43 34.56 -26.67 -17.79
CA ASP A 43 35.26 -26.99 -19.02
C ASP A 43 34.91 -25.91 -20.08
N PRO A 44 35.89 -25.28 -20.75
CA PRO A 44 35.74 -24.06 -21.58
C PRO A 44 34.85 -24.15 -22.84
N SER A 45 34.18 -25.26 -23.12
CA SER A 45 33.56 -25.52 -24.43
C SER A 45 32.09 -25.07 -24.61
N SER A 46 31.36 -24.57 -23.60
CA SER A 46 30.03 -23.97 -23.79
C SER A 46 29.59 -22.95 -22.72
N PRO A 47 30.25 -21.78 -22.62
CA PRO A 47 29.87 -20.71 -21.69
C PRO A 47 28.64 -19.88 -22.12
N LEU A 48 28.06 -20.10 -23.30
CA LEU A 48 27.05 -19.21 -23.90
C LEU A 48 25.65 -19.35 -23.27
N ASP A 49 25.14 -20.57 -23.10
CA ASP A 49 23.78 -20.80 -22.55
C ASP A 49 23.61 -20.30 -21.11
N THR A 50 24.68 -20.39 -20.31
CA THR A 50 24.64 -19.97 -18.89
C THR A 50 24.65 -18.45 -18.75
N ASN A 51 25.35 -17.73 -19.64
CA ASN A 51 25.42 -16.27 -19.60
C ASN A 51 24.12 -15.61 -20.08
N GLU A 52 23.47 -16.17 -21.10
CA GLU A 52 22.19 -15.66 -21.60
C GLU A 52 21.06 -15.86 -20.58
N MET A 53 20.99 -17.05 -19.97
CA MET A 53 20.04 -17.32 -18.88
C MET A 53 20.28 -16.45 -17.65
N MET A 54 21.55 -16.18 -17.30
CA MET A 54 21.94 -15.23 -16.24
C MET A 54 21.45 -13.81 -16.54
N SER A 55 21.62 -13.35 -17.79
CA SER A 55 21.17 -12.01 -18.20
C SER A 55 19.65 -11.88 -18.07
N GLN A 56 18.90 -12.89 -18.51
CA GLN A 56 17.44 -12.92 -18.41
C GLN A 56 16.97 -12.99 -16.95
N MET A 57 17.61 -13.80 -16.10
CA MET A 57 17.30 -13.88 -14.67
C MET A 57 17.63 -12.58 -13.92
N ALA A 58 18.76 -11.94 -14.22
CA ALA A 58 19.11 -10.65 -13.67
C ALA A 58 18.08 -9.57 -14.05
N GLN A 59 17.61 -9.59 -15.30
CA GLN A 59 16.56 -8.68 -15.76
C GLN A 59 15.23 -8.90 -15.05
N LEU A 60 14.83 -10.16 -14.84
CA LEU A 60 13.64 -10.50 -14.07
C LEU A 60 13.77 -10.12 -12.59
N SER A 61 14.92 -10.36 -11.97
CA SER A 61 15.19 -9.98 -10.58
C SER A 61 15.16 -8.47 -10.39
N LEU A 62 15.68 -7.70 -11.36
CA LEU A 62 15.58 -6.25 -11.35
C LEU A 62 14.13 -5.79 -11.47
N MET A 63 13.34 -6.40 -12.37
CA MET A 63 11.92 -6.06 -12.52
C MET A 63 11.14 -6.35 -11.24
N GLU A 64 11.40 -7.49 -10.59
CA GLU A 64 10.79 -7.82 -9.31
C GLU A 64 11.22 -6.84 -8.21
N GLN A 65 12.49 -6.45 -8.16
CA GLN A 65 12.97 -5.44 -7.23
C GLN A 65 12.29 -4.09 -7.46
N VAL A 66 12.12 -3.67 -8.71
CA VAL A 66 11.39 -2.44 -9.07
C VAL A 66 9.93 -2.54 -8.62
N ALA A 67 9.24 -3.67 -8.90
CA ALA A 67 7.87 -3.89 -8.45
C ALA A 67 7.73 -3.85 -6.92
N ASN A 68 8.70 -4.42 -6.19
CA ASN A 68 8.76 -4.36 -4.74
C ASN A 68 8.98 -2.92 -4.24
N MET A 69 9.81 -2.14 -4.93
CA MET A 69 10.01 -0.72 -4.60
C MET A 69 8.75 0.10 -4.85
N THR A 70 8.06 -0.08 -5.98
CA THR A 70 6.77 0.57 -6.24
C THR A 70 5.77 0.25 -5.13
N THR A 71 5.66 -1.03 -4.75
CA THR A 71 4.78 -1.47 -3.66
C THR A 71 5.17 -0.81 -2.32
N ALA A 72 6.46 -0.66 -2.04
CA ALA A 72 6.94 0.00 -0.83
C ALA A 72 6.61 1.51 -0.83
N VAL A 73 6.73 2.18 -1.97
CA VAL A 73 6.36 3.59 -2.14
C VAL A 73 4.85 3.80 -1.96
N ASP A 74 4.03 2.92 -2.53
CA ASP A 74 2.58 2.98 -2.38
C ASP A 74 2.16 2.83 -0.92
N LYS A 75 2.74 1.85 -0.21
CA LYS A 75 2.52 1.67 1.24
C LYS A 75 2.96 2.87 2.06
N LEU A 76 4.10 3.50 1.70
CA LEU A 76 4.56 4.70 2.39
C LEU A 76 3.60 5.87 2.18
N SER A 77 3.09 6.05 0.96
CA SER A 77 2.08 7.06 0.65
C SER A 77 0.79 6.84 1.45
N GLU A 78 0.31 5.60 1.50
CA GLU A 78 -0.87 5.23 2.29
C GLU A 78 -0.65 5.51 3.79
N GLN A 79 0.51 5.14 4.34
CA GLN A 79 0.85 5.41 5.74
C GLN A 79 0.91 6.91 6.03
N ALA A 80 1.49 7.72 5.14
CA ALA A 80 1.53 9.17 5.28
C ALA A 80 0.12 9.76 5.29
N GLN A 81 -0.76 9.29 4.41
CA GLN A 81 -2.16 9.72 4.36
C GLN A 81 -2.94 9.30 5.60
N ASN A 82 -2.74 8.09 6.11
CA ASN A 82 -3.36 7.61 7.36
C ASN A 82 -2.91 8.44 8.58
N SER A 83 -1.65 8.87 8.62
CA SER A 83 -1.15 9.78 9.66
C SER A 83 -1.79 11.17 9.58
N ALA A 84 -1.93 11.70 8.36
CA ALA A 84 -2.64 12.95 8.13
C ALA A 84 -4.13 12.85 8.51
N LEU A 85 -4.78 11.71 8.21
CA LEU A 85 -6.17 11.45 8.58
C LEU A 85 -6.35 11.44 10.11
N GLN A 86 -5.48 10.74 10.85
CA GLN A 86 -5.51 10.75 12.31
C GLN A 86 -5.31 12.15 12.89
N SER A 87 -4.41 12.95 12.29
CA SER A 87 -4.20 14.34 12.69
C SER A 87 -5.45 15.18 12.42
N ALA A 88 -6.11 14.98 11.27
CA ALA A 88 -7.32 15.67 10.87
C ALA A 88 -8.54 15.36 11.75
N VAL A 89 -8.64 14.14 12.31
CA VAL A 89 -9.73 13.79 13.24
C VAL A 89 -9.77 14.73 14.46
N ASN A 90 -8.62 15.26 14.89
CA ASN A 90 -8.53 16.21 16.00
C ASN A 90 -9.15 17.59 15.69
N PHE A 91 -9.50 17.84 14.43
CA PHE A 91 -10.16 19.07 14.00
C PHE A 91 -11.67 18.95 13.97
N ILE A 92 -12.22 17.72 13.98
CA ILE A 92 -13.69 17.52 13.99
C ILE A 92 -14.29 18.23 15.20
N GLY A 93 -15.30 19.07 14.95
CA GLY A 93 -15.96 19.89 15.97
C GLY A 93 -15.24 21.19 16.33
N LYS A 94 -14.04 21.46 15.80
CA LYS A 94 -13.33 22.74 15.96
C LYS A 94 -13.69 23.70 14.85
N ASP A 95 -13.62 24.98 15.16
CA ASP A 95 -13.75 26.05 14.18
C ASP A 95 -12.40 26.30 13.52
N ILE A 96 -12.35 26.17 12.20
CA ILE A 96 -11.11 26.38 11.43
C ILE A 96 -11.31 27.48 10.41
N LYS A 97 -10.20 28.09 10.01
CA LYS A 97 -10.12 28.95 8.84
C LYS A 97 -9.04 28.41 7.92
N GLY A 98 -9.34 28.32 6.63
CA GLY A 98 -8.41 27.80 5.64
C GLY A 98 -8.79 28.18 4.22
N VAL A 99 -8.03 27.66 3.26
CA VAL A 99 -8.21 27.93 1.85
C VAL A 99 -8.77 26.69 1.14
N SER A 100 -9.90 26.84 0.45
CA SER A 100 -10.50 25.81 -0.40
C SER A 100 -9.62 25.51 -1.63
N LEU A 101 -9.86 24.40 -2.32
CA LEU A 101 -9.23 24.09 -3.60
C LEU A 101 -9.43 25.18 -4.67
N ASN A 102 -10.50 25.97 -4.56
CA ASN A 102 -10.79 27.07 -5.47
C ASN A 102 -10.05 28.37 -5.12
N GLY A 103 -9.21 28.36 -4.08
CA GLY A 103 -8.48 29.54 -3.60
C GLY A 103 -9.29 30.47 -2.70
N GLU A 104 -10.53 30.12 -2.37
CA GLU A 104 -11.38 30.90 -1.49
C GLU A 104 -11.04 30.66 -0.02
N VAL A 105 -10.97 31.74 0.77
CA VAL A 105 -10.80 31.64 2.22
C VAL A 105 -12.16 31.34 2.84
N ILE A 106 -12.27 30.20 3.50
CA ILE A 106 -13.50 29.74 4.15
C ILE A 106 -13.25 29.46 5.63
N SER A 107 -14.28 29.61 6.43
CA SER A 107 -14.24 29.39 7.88
C SER A 107 -15.50 28.69 8.34
N GLY A 108 -15.35 27.83 9.34
CA GLY A 108 -16.48 27.14 9.95
C GLY A 108 -16.05 25.92 10.76
N GLN A 109 -17.02 25.33 11.43
CA GLN A 109 -16.82 24.11 12.20
C GLN A 109 -16.61 22.91 11.28
N VAL A 110 -15.59 22.10 11.56
CA VAL A 110 -15.35 20.85 10.83
C VAL A 110 -16.40 19.80 11.22
N GLU A 111 -17.15 19.32 10.23
CA GLU A 111 -18.14 18.26 10.38
C GLU A 111 -17.52 16.87 10.24
N SER A 112 -16.66 16.69 9.23
CA SER A 112 -16.08 15.38 8.92
C SER A 112 -14.74 15.51 8.20
N VAL A 113 -13.99 14.41 8.18
CA VAL A 113 -12.73 14.28 7.47
C VAL A 113 -12.88 13.23 6.39
N GLN A 114 -12.37 13.51 5.19
CA GLN A 114 -12.46 12.62 4.05
C GLN A 114 -11.12 12.51 3.34
N GLN A 115 -10.77 11.31 2.91
CA GLN A 115 -9.62 11.07 2.05
C GLN A 115 -10.05 11.20 0.59
N THR A 116 -9.33 12.00 -0.18
CA THR A 116 -9.57 12.22 -1.61
C THR A 116 -8.28 12.02 -2.39
N THR A 117 -8.35 12.05 -3.73
CA THR A 117 -7.17 12.06 -4.60
C THR A 117 -6.22 13.24 -4.32
N ASN A 118 -6.75 14.34 -3.77
CA ASN A 118 -5.98 15.53 -3.39
C ASN A 118 -5.47 15.48 -1.94
N GLY A 119 -5.53 14.32 -1.28
CA GLY A 119 -5.14 14.13 0.11
C GLY A 119 -6.31 14.24 1.09
N VAL A 120 -5.98 14.52 2.35
CA VAL A 120 -6.94 14.60 3.45
C VAL A 120 -7.64 15.96 3.47
N MET A 121 -8.97 15.91 3.36
CA MET A 121 -9.85 17.07 3.31
C MET A 121 -10.73 17.16 4.55
N LEU A 122 -11.00 18.38 5.01
CA LEU A 122 -11.95 18.72 6.05
C LEU A 122 -13.23 19.23 5.38
N LYS A 123 -14.38 18.65 5.72
CA LYS A 123 -15.70 19.16 5.32
C LYS A 123 -16.26 20.02 6.44
N LEU A 124 -16.73 21.22 6.10
CA LEU A 124 -17.31 22.15 7.06
C LEU A 124 -18.83 21.93 7.19
N LYS A 125 -19.39 22.25 8.36
CA LYS A 125 -20.82 22.07 8.65
C LYS A 125 -21.73 23.08 7.95
N GLU A 126 -21.27 24.32 7.83
CA GLU A 126 -22.09 25.43 7.31
C GLU A 126 -22.02 25.56 5.78
N GLN A 127 -21.02 24.96 5.15
CA GLN A 127 -20.84 24.96 3.71
C GLN A 127 -20.35 23.58 3.29
N ASP A 128 -20.88 23.03 2.18
CA ASP A 128 -20.41 21.77 1.56
C ASP A 128 -19.03 21.93 0.89
N SER A 129 -18.19 22.77 1.49
CA SER A 129 -16.86 23.14 1.03
C SER A 129 -15.81 22.24 1.68
N LEU A 130 -14.85 21.83 0.87
CA LEU A 130 -13.71 21.01 1.29
C LEU A 130 -12.47 21.87 1.44
N VAL A 131 -11.84 21.81 2.61
CA VAL A 131 -10.55 22.46 2.92
C VAL A 131 -9.47 21.39 3.03
N PRO A 132 -8.38 21.45 2.26
CA PRO A 132 -7.23 20.58 2.48
C PRO A 132 -6.63 20.78 3.88
N LEU A 133 -6.30 19.70 4.58
CA LEU A 133 -5.67 19.77 5.90
C LEU A 133 -4.41 20.65 5.89
N THR A 134 -3.66 20.62 4.79
CA THR A 134 -2.42 21.40 4.60
C THR A 134 -2.66 22.91 4.50
N TYR A 135 -3.89 23.35 4.22
CA TYR A 135 -4.25 24.76 4.00
C TYR A 135 -5.14 25.32 5.11
N VAL A 136 -5.20 24.64 6.26
CA VAL A 136 -5.75 25.23 7.48
C VAL A 136 -4.76 26.26 8.01
N THR A 137 -5.19 27.51 8.12
CA THR A 137 -4.36 28.63 8.56
C THR A 137 -4.53 28.95 10.04
N GLU A 138 -5.74 28.76 10.59
CA GLU A 138 -6.06 29.06 11.99
C GLU A 138 -7.04 28.03 12.57
N ILE A 139 -6.93 27.80 13.88
CA ILE A 139 -7.82 26.94 14.67
C ILE A 139 -8.34 27.80 15.82
N ASN A 140 -9.66 27.92 15.94
CA ASN A 140 -10.35 28.67 16.99
C ASN A 140 -11.09 27.72 17.94
#